data_AF-A0A446CHF7-F1
#
_entry.id   AF-A0A446CHF7-F1
#
_cell.length_a   1.000
_cell.length_b   1.000
_cell.length_c   1.000
_cell.angle_alpha   90.00
_cell.angle_beta   90.00
_cell.angle_gamma   90.00
#
_symmetry.space_group_name_H-M   'P 1'
#
loop_
_entity.id
_entity.type
_entity.pdbx_description
1 polymer ?
#
loop_
_entity_poly.entity_id
_entity_poly.type
_entity_poly.pdbx_seq_one_letter_code
_entity_poly.pdbx_strand_id
1 'polypeptide(L)'
;MRKVFDTLGGNFEACREAEQWCRERDISVGAMERAQPRGLAVGPYVIAKWSNLRPHERASLDGRMTGDMRHGPVVVELKGEEADYPVIPEEFREVEP
;
A
#
# COMPACT_ATOMS: atom_id res chain seq x y z
N MET A 1 4.79 12.03 0.06
CA MET A 1 4.73 11.83 -1.41
C MET A 1 3.40 11.19 -1.87
N ARG A 2 3.10 11.18 -3.18
CA ARG A 2 1.89 10.58 -3.77
C ARG A 2 2.19 9.84 -5.08
N LYS A 3 1.72 8.59 -5.22
CA LYS A 3 1.76 7.80 -6.47
C LYS A 3 0.35 7.40 -6.88
N VAL A 4 0.09 7.40 -8.19
CA VAL A 4 -1.21 7.04 -8.77
C VAL A 4 -0.98 5.90 -9.74
N PHE A 5 -1.80 4.87 -9.60
CA PHE A 5 -1.83 3.68 -10.44
C PHE A 5 -3.19 3.62 -11.12
N ASP A 6 -3.19 3.65 -12.46
CA ASP A 6 -4.39 3.69 -13.29
C ASP A 6 -4.32 2.65 -14.42
N THR A 7 -3.68 1.51 -14.14
CA THR A 7 -3.53 0.44 -15.13
C THR A 7 -4.89 -0.10 -15.55
N LEU A 8 -5.19 0.09 -16.84
CA LEU A 8 -6.39 -0.40 -17.52
C LEU A 8 -6.15 -1.85 -17.95
N GLY A 9 -6.99 -2.79 -17.52
CA GLY A 9 -6.81 -4.19 -17.95
C GLY A 9 -7.68 -5.24 -17.30
N GLY A 10 -8.36 -4.95 -16.18
CA GLY A 10 -9.20 -5.93 -15.51
C GLY A 10 -9.56 -5.54 -14.08
N ASN A 11 -10.27 -6.43 -13.39
CA ASN A 11 -10.57 -6.27 -11.97
C ASN A 11 -9.26 -6.32 -11.16
N PHE A 12 -9.01 -5.31 -10.35
CA PHE A 12 -7.90 -5.19 -9.40
C PHE A 12 -6.50 -4.98 -10.00
N GLU A 13 -6.37 -4.71 -11.30
CA GLU A 13 -5.04 -4.51 -11.93
C GLU A 13 -4.27 -3.33 -11.30
N ALA A 14 -4.89 -2.14 -11.24
CA ALA A 14 -4.29 -0.98 -10.58
C ALA A 14 -3.98 -1.22 -9.10
N CYS A 15 -4.76 -2.07 -8.42
CA CYS A 15 -4.51 -2.40 -7.01
C CYS A 15 -3.32 -3.35 -6.86
N ARG A 16 -3.21 -4.37 -7.72
CA ARG A 16 -2.06 -5.28 -7.73
C ARG A 16 -0.76 -4.56 -8.06
N GLU A 17 -0.79 -3.64 -9.01
CA GLU A 17 0.37 -2.80 -9.34
C GLU A 17 0.79 -1.96 -8.13
N ALA A 18 -0.18 -1.33 -7.45
CA ALA A 18 0.08 -0.55 -6.25
C ALA A 18 0.64 -1.40 -5.09
N GLU A 19 0.12 -2.63 -4.89
CA GLU A 19 0.62 -3.58 -3.91
C GLU A 19 2.03 -4.06 -4.25
N GLN A 20 2.31 -4.35 -5.52
CA GLN A 20 3.64 -4.74 -5.98
C GLN A 20 4.65 -3.61 -5.74
N TRP A 21 4.30 -2.38 -6.08
CA TRP A 21 5.15 -1.21 -5.82
C TRP A 21 5.48 -1.04 -4.32
N CYS A 22 4.50 -1.34 -3.44
CA CYS A 22 4.70 -1.35 -1.99
C CYS A 22 5.63 -2.50 -1.57
N ARG A 23 5.39 -3.72 -2.05
CA ARG A 23 6.20 -4.91 -1.73
C ARG A 23 7.67 -4.75 -2.13
N GLU A 24 7.93 -4.16 -3.29
CA GLU A 24 9.28 -3.86 -3.77
C GLU A 24 10.07 -2.93 -2.83
N ARG A 25 9.40 -2.19 -1.96
CA ARG A 25 9.96 -1.18 -1.05
C ARG A 25 9.82 -1.57 0.42
N ASP A 26 9.52 -2.84 0.69
CA ASP A 26 9.24 -3.36 2.02
C ASP A 26 8.08 -2.63 2.73
N ILE A 27 7.08 -2.17 1.98
CA ILE A 27 5.91 -1.49 2.54
C ILE A 27 4.78 -2.50 2.69
N SER A 28 4.36 -2.74 3.92
CA SER A 28 3.19 -3.54 4.26
C SER A 28 1.89 -2.80 3.96
N VAL A 29 0.97 -3.50 3.30
CA VAL A 29 -0.36 -2.98 2.93
C VAL A 29 -1.44 -3.64 3.79
N GLY A 30 -2.25 -2.82 4.45
CA GLY A 30 -3.32 -3.33 5.31
C GLY A 30 -4.43 -4.06 4.59
N ALA A 31 -5.24 -4.78 5.37
CA ALA A 31 -6.34 -5.59 4.85
C ALA A 31 -7.32 -4.76 4.00
N MET A 32 -7.78 -5.33 2.88
CA MET A 32 -8.74 -4.69 2.01
C MET A 32 -10.11 -4.55 2.68
N GLU A 33 -10.73 -3.38 2.50
CA GLU A 33 -12.07 -3.06 2.98
C GLU A 33 -12.79 -2.20 1.94
N ARG A 34 -14.07 -2.49 1.68
CA ARG A 34 -14.85 -1.78 0.65
C ARG A 34 -15.02 -0.32 1.02
N ALA A 35 -14.66 0.58 0.09
CA ALA A 35 -14.80 2.03 0.22
C ALA A 35 -14.07 2.64 1.43
N GLN A 36 -13.07 1.95 1.97
CA GLN A 36 -12.20 2.45 3.01
C GLN A 36 -10.75 2.51 2.53
N PRO A 37 -9.93 3.41 3.07
CA PRO A 37 -8.49 3.38 2.87
C PRO A 37 -7.89 2.06 3.38
N ARG A 38 -6.68 1.75 2.94
CA ARG A 38 -5.83 0.71 3.52
C ARG A 38 -4.61 1.38 4.14
N GLY A 39 -4.21 0.94 5.33
CA GLY A 39 -3.01 1.49 5.97
C GLY A 39 -1.73 1.04 5.28
N LEU A 40 -0.69 1.87 5.30
CA LEU A 40 0.65 1.55 4.81
C LEU A 40 1.68 1.75 5.94
N ALA A 41 2.57 0.79 6.12
CA ALA A 41 3.68 0.89 7.06
C ALA A 41 4.96 0.25 6.48
N VAL A 42 6.11 0.88 6.68
CA VAL A 42 7.42 0.36 6.21
C VAL A 42 7.93 -0.71 7.16
N GLY A 43 8.24 -1.88 6.62
CA GLY A 43 8.69 -3.05 7.35
C GLY A 43 7.62 -4.15 7.45
N PRO A 44 7.93 -5.25 8.14
CA PRO A 44 7.10 -6.46 8.18
C PRO A 44 5.95 -6.31 9.18
N TYR A 45 4.86 -5.68 8.76
CA TYR A 45 3.70 -5.40 9.61
C TYR A 45 2.42 -6.08 9.08
N VAL A 46 1.66 -6.68 9.98
CA VAL A 46 0.28 -7.08 9.70
C VAL A 46 -0.66 -5.97 10.15
N ILE A 47 -1.23 -5.24 9.19
CA ILE A 47 -2.10 -4.09 9.46
C ILE A 47 -3.57 -4.53 9.34
N ALA A 48 -4.33 -4.29 10.41
CA ALA A 48 -5.77 -4.55 10.45
C ALA A 48 -6.56 -3.70 9.43
N LYS A 49 -7.84 -4.06 9.22
CA LYS A 49 -8.77 -3.24 8.42
C LYS A 49 -8.86 -1.83 8.98
N TRP A 50 -9.04 -0.84 8.11
CA TRP A 50 -9.04 0.56 8.50
C TRP A 50 -10.07 0.90 9.56
N SER A 51 -11.30 0.35 9.44
CA SER A 51 -12.35 0.51 10.44
C SER A 51 -11.98 -0.01 11.83
N ASN A 52 -11.08 -0.99 11.92
CA ASN A 52 -10.62 -1.57 13.19
C ASN A 52 -9.45 -0.80 13.81
N LEU A 53 -8.77 0.07 13.07
CA LEU A 53 -7.67 0.88 13.60
C LEU A 53 -8.21 2.07 14.40
N ARG A 54 -7.66 2.27 15.59
CA ARG A 54 -7.91 3.44 16.43
C ARG A 54 -7.24 4.68 15.84
N PRO A 55 -7.70 5.91 16.19
CA PRO A 55 -7.14 7.14 15.63
C PRO A 55 -5.61 7.26 15.78
N HIS A 56 -5.05 6.85 16.93
CA HIS A 56 -3.60 6.90 17.13
C HIS A 56 -2.85 5.84 16.32
N GLU A 57 -3.44 4.67 16.07
CA GLU A 57 -2.86 3.63 15.20
C GLU A 57 -2.87 4.08 13.74
N ARG A 58 -3.92 4.77 13.29
CA ARG A 58 -3.94 5.40 11.97
C ARG A 58 -2.88 6.50 11.85
N ALA A 59 -2.64 7.24 12.93
CA ALA A 59 -1.63 8.28 12.97
C ALA A 59 -0.19 7.73 12.96
N SER A 60 0.05 6.52 13.47
CA SER A 60 1.37 5.87 13.44
C SER A 60 1.74 5.23 12.11
N LEU A 61 0.80 5.06 11.18
CA LEU A 61 1.08 4.54 9.84
C LEU A 61 1.95 5.50 9.04
N ASP A 62 2.79 4.97 8.14
CA ASP A 62 3.61 5.77 7.22
C ASP A 62 2.80 6.36 6.07
N GLY A 63 1.62 5.79 5.82
CA GLY A 63 0.72 6.29 4.79
C GLY A 63 -0.59 5.54 4.68
N ARG A 64 -1.25 5.75 3.53
CA ARG A 64 -2.51 5.10 3.19
C ARG A 64 -2.64 4.89 1.69
N MET A 65 -3.35 3.83 1.32
CA MET A 65 -3.77 3.54 -0.03
C MET A 65 -5.28 3.80 -0.17
N THR A 66 -5.69 4.54 -1.19
CA THR A 66 -7.08 4.96 -1.43
C THR A 66 -7.46 4.78 -2.89
N GLY A 67 -8.73 4.97 -3.24
CA GLY A 67 -9.24 4.83 -4.62
C GLY A 67 -10.19 3.64 -4.80
N ASP A 68 -10.54 3.33 -6.06
CA ASP A 68 -11.29 2.12 -6.38
C ASP A 68 -10.32 0.97 -6.59
N MET A 69 -10.20 0.09 -5.59
CA MET A 69 -9.32 -1.07 -5.67
C MET A 69 -9.73 -2.05 -6.79
N ARG A 70 -10.97 -1.99 -7.29
CA ARG A 70 -11.48 -2.91 -8.32
C ARG A 70 -11.22 -2.40 -9.74
N HIS A 71 -11.48 -1.13 -10.03
CA HIS A 71 -11.35 -0.59 -11.39
C HIS A 71 -10.27 0.47 -11.53
N GLY A 72 -9.64 0.87 -10.42
CA GLY A 72 -8.76 2.02 -10.39
C GLY A 72 -9.52 3.35 -10.52
N PRO A 73 -8.82 4.47 -10.41
CA PRO A 73 -7.40 4.56 -10.05
C PRO A 73 -7.17 4.26 -8.56
N VAL A 74 -5.99 3.72 -8.24
CA VAL A 74 -5.50 3.50 -6.88
C VAL A 74 -4.41 4.52 -6.58
N VAL A 75 -4.47 5.11 -5.39
CA VAL A 75 -3.55 6.17 -4.96
C VAL A 75 -2.83 5.71 -3.70
N VAL A 76 -1.50 5.73 -3.74
CA VAL A 76 -0.62 5.50 -2.59
C VAL A 76 -0.12 6.87 -2.10
N GLU A 77 -0.45 7.20 -0.86
CA GLU A 77 0.01 8.40 -0.17
C GLU A 77 0.93 8.00 0.99
N LEU A 78 2.17 8.47 0.99
CA LEU A 78 3.14 8.25 2.06
C LEU A 78 3.57 9.58 2.66
N LYS A 79 3.96 9.60 3.94
CA LYS A 79 4.37 10.82 4.66
C LYS A 79 5.75 11.33 4.25
N GLY A 80 6.68 10.44 3.90
CA GLY A 80 8.04 10.78 3.48
C GLY A 80 8.18 11.15 2.01
N GLU A 81 9.44 11.22 1.59
CA GLU A 81 9.88 11.41 0.20
C GLU A 81 10.08 10.05 -0.48
N GLU A 82 10.13 10.00 -1.82
CA GLU A 82 10.34 8.72 -2.53
C GLU A 82 11.70 8.09 -2.21
N ALA A 83 12.70 8.89 -1.85
CA ALA A 83 14.03 8.43 -1.44
C ALA A 83 14.03 7.68 -0.10
N ASP A 84 13.04 7.90 0.76
CA ASP A 84 12.90 7.22 2.05
C ASP A 84 12.42 5.76 1.89
N TYR A 85 11.93 5.41 0.69
CA TYR A 85 11.35 4.11 0.37
C TYR A 85 12.11 3.47 -0.82
N PRO A 86 13.38 3.06 -0.62
CA PRO A 86 14.20 2.50 -1.69
C PRO A 86 13.64 1.16 -2.16
N VAL A 87 13.82 0.88 -3.45
CA VAL A 87 13.53 -0.44 -4.01
C VAL A 87 14.52 -1.44 -3.43
N ILE A 88 14.01 -2.43 -2.71
CA ILE A 88 14.78 -3.55 -2.19
C ILE A 88 15.21 -4.42 -3.39
N PRO A 89 16.49 -4.80 -3.51
CA PRO A 89 16.93 -5.73 -4.56
C PRO A 89 16.18 -7.06 -4.45
N GLU A 90 15.86 -7.68 -5.60
CA GLU A 90 15.03 -8.89 -5.66
C GLU A 90 15.58 -10.05 -4.81
N GLU A 91 16.90 -10.17 -4.71
CA GLU A 91 17.60 -11.17 -3.89
C GLU A 91 17.34 -11.05 -2.38
N PHE A 92 16.88 -9.90 -1.90
CA PHE A 92 16.54 -9.65 -0.49
C PHE A 92 15.04 -9.54 -0.24
N ARG A 93 14.19 -9.65 -1.27
CA ARG A 93 12.74 -9.62 -1.09
C ARG A 93 12.28 -10.95 -0.53
N GLU A 94 11.50 -10.92 0.55
CA GLU A 94 10.84 -12.14 1.03
C GLU A 94 9.94 -12.69 -0.10
N VAL A 95 10.33 -13.85 -0.62
CA VAL A 95 9.50 -14.64 -1.55
C VAL A 95 8.51 -15.37 -0.66
N GLU A 96 7.27 -14.88 -0.62
CA GLU A 96 6.19 -15.67 -0.03
C GLU A 96 6.03 -16.92 -0.90
N PRO A 97 6.09 -18.13 -0.32
CA PRO A 97 6.05 -19.40 -1.05
C PRO A 97 4.68 -19.69 -1.70
#